data_AF-A0A654C464-F1
#
_entry.id   AF-A0A654C464-F1
#
_cell.length_a   1.000
_cell.length_b   1.000
_cell.length_c   1.000
_cell.angle_alpha   90.00
_cell.angle_beta   90.00
_cell.angle_gamma   90.00
#
_symmetry.space_group_name_H-M   'P 1'
#
loop_
_entity.id
_entity.type
_entity.pdbx_description
1 polymer ?
#
loop_
_entity_poly.entity_id
_entity_poly.type
_entity_poly.pdbx_seq_one_letter_code
_entity_poly.pdbx_strand_id
1 'polypeptide(L)' 'MELSADKREIAWSALSLGVTALVFKGAAWSYPQGADTIWLVGAATLVAVGLLGARDIWRVRREGAAA' A
#
# COMPACT_ATOMS: atom_id res chain seq x y z
N MET A 1 -2.11 14.85 19.43
CA MET A 1 -2.73 15.35 18.18
C MET A 1 -3.50 14.20 17.57
N GLU A 2 -4.83 14.23 17.61
CA GLU A 2 -5.63 13.30 16.82
C GLU A 2 -5.56 13.71 15.35
N LEU A 3 -5.15 12.79 14.49
CA LEU A 3 -5.20 12.97 13.04
C LEU A 3 -6.65 12.79 12.57
N SER A 4 -7.10 13.58 11.59
CA SER A 4 -8.41 13.32 10.97
C SER A 4 -8.43 11.93 10.34
N ALA A 5 -9.61 11.32 10.26
CA ALA A 5 -9.78 9.95 9.76
C ALA A 5 -9.12 9.76 8.39
N ASP A 6 -9.28 10.74 7.48
CA ASP A 6 -8.63 10.74 6.17
C ASP A 6 -7.09 10.69 6.25
N LYS A 7 -6.49 11.52 7.10
CA LYS A 7 -5.02 11.57 7.23
C LYS A 7 -4.47 10.27 7.80
N ARG A 8 -5.20 9.65 8.74
CA ARG A 8 -4.85 8.35 9.30
C ARG A 8 -4.93 7.26 8.24
N GLU A 9 -5.98 7.25 7.43
CA GLU A 9 -6.15 6.24 6.36
C GLU A 9 -5.08 6.36 5.27
N ILE A 10 -4.73 7.59 4.89
CA ILE A 10 -3.61 7.86 3.98
C ILE A 10 -2.29 7.35 4.57
N ALA A 11 -2.03 7.61 5.86
CA ALA A 11 -0.81 7.18 6.52
C ALA A 11 -0.71 5.64 6.57
N TRP A 12 -1.80 4.95 6.88
CA TRP A 12 -1.83 3.48 6.88
C TRP A 12 -1.66 2.90 5.48
N SER A 13 -2.31 3.49 4.47
CA SER A 13 -2.16 3.08 3.06
C SER A 13 -0.73 3.27 2.56
N ALA A 14 -0.08 4.38 2.93
CA ALA A 14 1.31 4.63 2.60
C ALA A 14 2.24 3.63 3.31
N LEU A 15 1.97 3.33 4.58
CA LEU A 15 2.73 2.36 5.35
C LEU A 15 2.61 0.95 4.74
N SER A 16 1.41 0.52 4.38
CA SER A 16 1.19 -0.81 3.78
C SER A 16 1.96 -0.94 2.47
N LEU A 17 1.90 0.08 1.59
CA LEU A 17 2.72 0.12 0.36
C LEU A 17 4.22 0.01 0.66
N GLY A 18 4.71 0.77 1.64
CA GLY A 18 6.11 0.74 2.05
C GLY A 18 6.55 -0.63 2.55
N VAL A 19 5.76 -1.25 3.44
CA VAL A 19 6.03 -2.60 3.97
C VAL A 19 6.01 -3.63 2.84
N THR A 20 5.02 -3.60 1.96
CA THR A 20 4.97 -4.49 0.80
C THR A 20 6.22 -4.36 -0.07
N ALA A 21 6.64 -3.14 -0.40
CA ALA A 21 7.84 -2.91 -1.20
C ALA A 21 9.11 -3.46 -0.53
N LEU A 22 9.24 -3.29 0.79
CA LEU A 22 10.37 -3.82 1.56
C LEU A 22 10.41 -5.35 1.57
N VAL A 23 9.26 -6.01 1.67
CA VAL A 23 9.16 -7.48 1.59
C VAL A 23 9.66 -7.99 0.24
N PHE A 24 9.21 -7.41 -0.87
CA PHE A 24 9.66 -7.81 -2.20
C PHE A 24 11.14 -7.47 -2.44
N LYS A 25 11.63 -6.34 -1.92
CA LYS A 25 13.06 -6.03 -1.94
C LYS A 25 13.88 -7.06 -1.17
N GLY A 26 13.41 -7.48 0.01
CA GLY A 26 14.04 -8.53 0.81
C GLY A 26 14.06 -9.87 0.07
N ALA A 27 12.94 -10.26 -0.53
CA ALA A 27 12.84 -11.48 -1.33
C ALA A 27 13.80 -11.47 -2.54
N ALA A 28 13.86 -10.36 -3.28
CA ALA A 28 14.76 -10.22 -4.42
C ALA A 28 16.24 -10.24 -4.02
N TRP A 29 16.58 -9.71 -2.84
CA TRP A 29 17.94 -9.79 -2.30
C TRP A 29 18.30 -11.23 -1.90
N SER A 30 17.37 -11.96 -1.29
CA SER A 30 17.60 -13.37 -0.91
C SER A 30 17.65 -14.33 -2.10
N TYR A 31 16.93 -14.04 -3.20
CA TYR A 31 16.86 -14.91 -4.39
C TYR A 31 17.15 -14.14 -5.69
N PRO A 32 18.42 -13.82 -5.98
CA PRO A 32 18.80 -13.03 -7.16
C PRO A 32 18.38 -13.66 -8.50
N GLN A 33 18.36 -14.99 -8.57
CA GLN A 33 18.05 -15.74 -9.80
C GLN A 33 16.58 -15.58 -10.22
N GLY A 34 15.69 -15.25 -9.27
CA GLY A 34 14.27 -15.00 -9.51
C GLY A 34 13.88 -13.52 -9.40
N ALA A 35 14.86 -12.60 -9.28
CA ALA A 35 14.60 -11.21 -8.94
C ALA A 35 13.61 -10.53 -9.89
N ASP A 36 13.71 -10.78 -11.19
CA ASP A 36 12.81 -10.17 -12.19
C ASP A 36 11.35 -10.60 -11.99
N THR A 37 11.11 -11.89 -11.79
CA THR A 37 9.76 -12.41 -11.50
C THR A 37 9.24 -11.89 -10.16
N ILE A 38 10.10 -11.83 -9.14
CA ILE A 38 9.75 -11.30 -7.82
C ILE A 38 9.33 -9.83 -7.93
N TRP A 39 10.06 -9.02 -8.69
CA TRP A 39 9.73 -7.61 -8.90
C TRP A 39 8.47 -7.43 -9.75
N LEU A 40 8.24 -8.28 -10.75
CA LEU A 40 7.01 -8.24 -11.55
C LEU A 40 5.77 -8.53 -10.68
N VAL A 41 5.82 -9.58 -9.87
CA VAL A 41 4.75 -9.91 -8.92
C VAL A 41 4.64 -8.85 -7.83
N GLY A 42 5.76 -8.32 -7.36
CA GLY A 42 5.81 -7.24 -6.39
C GLY A 42 5.14 -5.96 -6.89
N ALA A 43 5.39 -5.58 -8.14
CA ALA A 43 4.74 -4.44 -8.79
C ALA A 43 3.23 -4.65 -8.90
N ALA A 44 2.78 -5.82 -9.35
CA ALA A 44 1.35 -6.15 -9.40
C ALA A 44 0.70 -6.07 -8.01
N THR A 45 1.40 -6.56 -6.98
CA THR A 45 0.93 -6.52 -5.59
C THR A 45 0.85 -5.08 -5.07
N LEU A 46 1.86 -4.25 -5.33
CA LEU A 46 1.87 -2.84 -4.96
C LEU A 46 0.72 -2.07 -5.62
N VAL A 47 0.42 -2.36 -6.90
CA VAL A 47 -0.75 -1.78 -7.58
C VAL A 47 -2.03 -2.19 -6.86
N ALA A 48 -2.21 -3.47 -6.52
CA ALA A 48 -3.39 -3.95 -5.80
C ALA A 48 -3.54 -3.28 -4.42
N VAL A 49 -2.46 -3.20 -3.64
CA VAL A 49 -2.45 -2.51 -2.34
C VAL A 49 -2.77 -1.03 -2.50
N GLY A 50 -2.23 -0.36 -3.52
CA GLY A 50 -2.51 1.04 -3.81
C GLY A 50 -3.98 1.29 -4.16
N LEU A 51 -4.59 0.40 -4.96
CA LEU A 51 -6.02 0.49 -5.31
C LEU A 51 -6.92 0.27 -4.10
N LEU A 52 -6.58 -0.66 -3.22
CA LEU A 52 -7.31 -0.90 -1.97
C LEU A 52 -7.23 0.31 -1.04
N GLY A 53 -6.03 0.85 -0.82
CA GLY A 53 -5.85 2.07 -0.04
C GLY A 53 -6.60 3.26 -0.62
N ALA A 54 -6.56 3.47 -1.94
CA ALA A 54 -7.31 4.53 -2.61
C ALA A 54 -8.84 4.37 -2.42
N ARG A 55 -9.34 3.14 -2.50
CA ARG A 55 -10.75 2.82 -2.24
C ARG A 55 -11.15 3.15 -0.80
N ASP A 56 -10.33 2.77 0.18
CA ASP A 56 -10.62 3.00 1.60
C ASP A 56 -10.60 4.49 1.93
N ILE A 57 -9.60 5.24 1.43
CA ILE A 57 -9.56 6.71 1.56
C ILE A 57 -10.80 7.35 0.95
N TRP A 58 -11.23 6.90 -0.24
CA TRP A 58 -12.43 7.44 -0.88
C TRP A 58 -13.71 7.13 -0.11
N ARG A 59 -13.81 5.95 0.51
CA ARG A 59 -14.93 5.59 1.39
C ARG A 59 -14.99 6.52 2.61
N VAL A 60 -13.88 6.69 3.33
CA VAL A 60 -13.82 7.55 4.54
C VAL A 60 -14.16 8.99 4.20
N ARG A 61 -13.67 9.52 3.07
CA ARG A 61 -14.01 10.88 2.61
C ARG A 61 -15.50 11.05 2.32
N ARG A 62 -16.15 10.06 1.72
CA ARG A 62 -17.60 10.12 1.44
C ARG A 62 -18.43 10.02 2.71
N GLU A 63 -18.06 9.12 3.62
CA GLU A 63 -18.75 8.96 4.90
C GLU A 63 -18.59 10.22 5.77
N GLY A 64 -17.40 10.83 5.78
CA GLY A 64 -17.14 12.09 6.47
C GLY A 64 -17.81 13.31 5.82
N ALA A 65 -18.20 13.25 4.54
CA ALA A 65 -18.95 14.31 3.85
C ALA A 65 -20.47 14.19 4.01
N ALA A 66 -20.96 13.04 4.47
CA ALA A 66 -22.39 12.77 4.70
C ALA A 66 -22.82 12.95 6.17
N ALA A 67 -21.88 13.27 7.06
CA ALA A 67 -22.06 13.58 8.48
C ALA A 67 -21.98 15.09 8.72
#